data_AF-A0A4V3Z003-F1
#
_entry.id   AF-A0A4V3Z003-F1
#
_cell.length_a   1.000
_cell.length_b   1.000
_cell.length_c   1.000
_cell.angle_alpha   90.00
_cell.angle_beta   90.00
_cell.angle_gamma   90.00
#
_symmetry.space_group_name_H-M   'P 1'
#
loop_
_entity.id
_entity.type
_entity.pdbx_description
1 polymer ?
#
loop_
_entity_poly.entity_id
_entity_poly.type
_entity_poly.pdbx_seq_one_letter_code
_entity_poly.pdbx_strand_id
1 'polypeptide(L)'
;MTRNHAKIITLIVALLFSGAAFSSENENCISAAEVEFGIPTNVLKALFIHAQQENSAPSLVGPMKLYTGSASIADKQLSADTSDVNDACRSYRVAAWWLMNPAGGRVEKDIWVAVKRYFHGDKVISGSRDQSKVVKAIYESMTPTARSN
;
A
#
# COMPACT_ATOMS: atom_id res chain seq x y z
N MET A 1 12.77 -34.38 -53.83
CA MET A 1 12.25 -35.11 -52.64
C MET A 1 11.94 -34.10 -51.55
N THR A 2 10.65 -33.94 -51.29
CA THR A 2 10.01 -33.02 -50.34
C THR A 2 10.20 -33.50 -48.90
N ARG A 3 10.53 -32.60 -47.97
CA ARG A 3 10.25 -32.83 -46.55
C ARG A 3 9.75 -31.55 -45.88
N ASN A 4 8.43 -31.44 -45.86
CA ASN A 4 7.65 -30.52 -45.05
C ASN A 4 7.92 -30.81 -43.57
N HIS A 5 8.31 -29.79 -42.81
CA HIS A 5 8.14 -29.79 -41.36
C HIS A 5 7.52 -28.45 -40.96
N ALA A 6 6.19 -28.43 -40.99
CA ALA A 6 5.38 -27.45 -40.27
C ALA A 6 5.71 -27.57 -38.77
N LYS A 7 6.42 -26.59 -38.23
CA LYS A 7 6.51 -26.38 -36.78
C LYS A 7 5.49 -25.31 -36.42
N ILE A 8 4.25 -25.75 -36.22
CA ILE A 8 3.23 -25.01 -35.49
C ILE A 8 3.72 -24.92 -34.04
N ILE A 9 4.40 -23.83 -33.70
CA ILE A 9 4.71 -23.45 -32.32
C ILE A 9 3.60 -22.50 -31.91
N THR A 10 2.47 -23.07 -31.47
CA THR A 10 1.42 -22.30 -30.80
C THR A 10 1.91 -21.95 -29.40
N LEU A 11 2.55 -20.79 -29.28
CA LEU A 11 2.98 -20.22 -28.01
C LEU A 11 1.74 -19.62 -27.32
N ILE A 12 0.96 -20.43 -26.61
CA ILE A 12 -0.08 -19.93 -25.71
C ILE A 12 0.63 -19.43 -24.44
N VAL A 13 1.09 -18.19 -24.47
CA VAL A 13 1.47 -17.46 -23.26
C VAL A 13 0.18 -16.96 -22.65
N ALA A 14 -0.51 -17.84 -21.91
CA ALA A 14 -1.49 -17.43 -20.93
C ALA A 14 -0.73 -16.77 -19.78
N LEU A 15 -0.44 -15.48 -19.93
CA LEU A 15 -0.14 -14.58 -18.82
C LEU A 15 -1.38 -14.56 -17.93
N LEU A 16 -1.43 -15.49 -16.98
CA LEU A 16 -2.26 -15.37 -15.81
C LEU A 16 -1.74 -14.15 -15.05
N PHE A 17 -2.30 -12.99 -15.40
CA PHE A 17 -2.37 -11.84 -14.51
C PHE A 17 -3.18 -12.30 -13.30
N SER A 18 -2.51 -12.97 -12.37
CA SER A 18 -2.96 -13.11 -10.99
C SER A 18 -2.88 -11.72 -10.36
N GLY A 19 -3.72 -10.81 -10.83
CA GLY A 19 -4.01 -9.59 -10.11
C GLY A 19 -4.55 -10.05 -8.76
N ALA A 20 -3.87 -9.67 -7.69
CA ALA A 20 -4.44 -9.80 -6.35
C ALA A 20 -5.81 -9.10 -6.43
N ALA A 21 -6.89 -9.89 -6.43
CA ALA A 21 -8.24 -9.35 -6.53
C ALA A 21 -8.46 -8.52 -5.26
N PHE A 22 -8.43 -7.20 -5.41
CA PHE A 22 -8.94 -6.31 -4.38
C PHE A 22 -10.40 -6.71 -4.17
N SER A 23 -10.75 -7.18 -2.98
CA SER A 23 -12.15 -7.40 -2.65
C SER A 23 -12.90 -6.07 -2.74
N SER A 24 -14.17 -6.11 -3.12
CA SER A 24 -15.05 -4.93 -3.12
C SER A 24 -15.07 -4.23 -1.75
N GLU A 25 -14.90 -5.00 -0.68
CA GLU A 25 -14.75 -4.50 0.68
C GLU A 25 -13.50 -3.60 0.83
N ASN A 26 -12.34 -4.03 0.33
CA ASN A 26 -11.13 -3.21 0.35
C ASN A 26 -11.28 -1.93 -0.46
N GLU A 27 -11.94 -1.99 -1.62
CA GLU A 27 -12.18 -0.79 -2.44
C GLU A 27 -13.08 0.23 -1.73
N ASN A 28 -14.11 -0.24 -1.03
CA ASN A 28 -14.98 0.62 -0.22
C ASN A 28 -14.21 1.26 0.94
N CYS A 29 -13.38 0.49 1.65
CA CYS A 29 -12.55 1.01 2.74
C CYS A 29 -11.55 2.07 2.25
N ILE A 30 -10.91 1.84 1.10
CA ILE A 30 -9.97 2.79 0.49
C ILE A 30 -10.70 4.08 0.09
N SER A 31 -11.85 3.96 -0.57
CA SER A 31 -12.64 5.11 -1.01
C SER A 31 -13.15 5.93 0.19
N ALA A 32 -13.59 5.27 1.25
CA ALA A 32 -14.00 5.94 2.49
C ALA A 32 -12.83 6.70 3.13
N ALA A 33 -11.64 6.09 3.19
CA ALA A 33 -10.45 6.73 3.74
C ALA A 33 -9.95 7.91 2.88
N GLU A 34 -10.05 7.82 1.54
CA GLU A 34 -9.79 8.95 0.64
C GLU A 34 -10.73 10.13 0.94
N VAL A 35 -12.03 9.88 1.05
CA VAL A 35 -13.02 10.93 1.37
C VAL A 35 -12.78 11.53 2.76
N GLU A 36 -12.47 10.71 3.76
CA GLU A 36 -12.30 11.14 5.15
C GLU A 36 -11.02 11.95 5.37
N PHE A 37 -9.89 11.53 4.78
CA PHE A 37 -8.57 12.11 5.06
C PHE A 37 -7.93 12.85 3.88
N GLY A 38 -8.56 12.81 2.70
CA GLY A 38 -8.04 13.40 1.46
C GLY A 38 -6.81 12.68 0.90
N ILE A 39 -6.59 11.42 1.26
CA ILE A 39 -5.41 10.66 0.83
C ILE A 39 -5.59 10.15 -0.59
N PRO A 40 -4.59 10.23 -1.49
CA PRO A 40 -4.73 9.68 -2.83
C PRO A 40 -4.95 8.16 -2.77
N THR A 41 -6.03 7.68 -3.38
CA THR A 41 -6.39 6.25 -3.41
C THR A 41 -5.23 5.35 -3.87
N ASN A 42 -4.44 5.78 -4.86
CA ASN A 42 -3.31 5.00 -5.37
C ASN A 42 -2.19 4.80 -4.33
N VAL A 43 -2.05 5.71 -3.35
CA VAL A 43 -1.07 5.54 -2.26
C VAL A 43 -1.50 4.43 -1.31
N LEU A 44 -2.79 4.40 -0.92
CA LEU A 44 -3.33 3.31 -0.10
C LEU A 44 -3.28 1.96 -0.83
N LYS A 45 -3.60 1.93 -2.13
CA LYS A 45 -3.47 0.71 -2.95
C LYS A 45 -2.02 0.21 -3.00
N ALA A 46 -1.06 1.12 -3.19
CA ALA A 46 0.36 0.76 -3.24
C ALA A 46 0.84 0.19 -1.90
N LEU A 47 0.41 0.80 -0.79
CA LEU A 47 0.70 0.30 0.56
C LEU A 47 0.11 -1.08 0.79
N PHE A 48 -1.14 -1.30 0.41
CA PHE A 48 -1.78 -2.60 0.54
C PHE A 48 -1.04 -3.68 -0.27
N ILE A 49 -0.72 -3.41 -1.54
CA ILE A 49 0.01 -4.38 -2.37
C ILE A 49 1.36 -4.75 -1.73
N HIS A 50 2.09 -3.76 -1.22
CA HIS A 50 3.34 -4.01 -0.49
C HIS A 50 3.11 -4.81 0.79
N ALA A 51 2.09 -4.46 1.57
CA ALA A 51 1.71 -5.14 2.81
C ALA A 51 1.38 -6.64 2.60
N GLN A 52 0.80 -6.99 1.44
CA GLN A 52 0.51 -8.38 1.07
C GLN A 52 1.76 -9.18 0.65
N GLN A 53 2.85 -8.49 0.27
CA GLN A 53 4.13 -9.12 -0.10
C GLN A 53 5.09 -9.25 1.07
N GLU A 54 4.92 -8.42 2.11
CA GLU A 54 5.75 -8.45 3.30
C GLU A 54 5.28 -9.51 4.30
N ASN A 55 6.25 -10.23 4.88
CA ASN A 55 5.96 -11.13 5.98
C ASN A 55 5.52 -10.32 7.21
N SER A 56 4.56 -10.87 7.97
CA SER A 56 4.17 -10.29 9.25
C SER A 56 5.38 -10.21 10.18
N ALA A 57 5.74 -8.99 10.59
CA ALA A 57 6.67 -8.75 11.68
C ALA A 57 5.90 -8.41 12.96
N PRO A 58 6.39 -8.77 14.17
CA PRO A 58 5.71 -8.45 15.43
C PRO A 58 5.45 -6.95 15.65
N SER A 59 6.22 -6.10 14.97
CA SER A 59 6.11 -4.65 15.02
C SER A 59 5.13 -4.05 14.00
N LEU A 60 4.47 -4.87 13.18
CA LEU A 60 3.51 -4.41 12.15
C LEU A 60 2.13 -5.03 12.40
N VAL A 61 1.08 -4.22 12.34
CA VAL A 61 -0.29 -4.62 12.69
C VAL A 61 -1.29 -4.35 11.57
N GLY A 62 -2.35 -5.17 11.54
CA GLY A 62 -3.45 -5.09 10.59
C GLY A 62 -3.08 -5.44 9.13
N PRO A 63 -4.09 -5.47 8.24
CA PRO A 63 -3.91 -5.71 6.80
C PRO A 63 -2.97 -4.72 6.09
N MET A 64 -2.86 -3.49 6.60
CA MET A 64 -1.99 -2.48 6.03
C MET A 64 -0.54 -2.54 6.54
N LYS A 65 -0.22 -3.45 7.48
CA LYS A 65 1.12 -3.62 8.08
C LYS A 65 1.71 -2.30 8.61
N LEU A 66 0.94 -1.53 9.36
CA LEU A 66 1.41 -0.29 9.98
C LEU A 66 2.26 -0.60 11.23
N TYR A 67 3.31 0.19 11.49
CA TYR A 67 4.11 0.05 12.70
C TYR A 67 3.27 0.18 13.98
N THR A 68 3.38 -0.75 14.93
CA THR A 68 2.53 -0.86 16.12
C THR A 68 2.47 0.44 16.93
N GLY A 69 3.59 1.15 17.09
CA GLY A 69 3.62 2.42 17.80
C GLY A 69 2.81 3.51 17.09
N SER A 70 2.95 3.59 15.77
CA SER A 70 2.21 4.52 14.92
C SER A 70 0.72 4.18 14.87
N ALA A 71 0.40 2.88 14.78
CA ALA A 71 -0.97 2.38 14.82
C ALA A 71 -1.65 2.75 16.14
N SER A 72 -1.00 2.54 17.29
CA SER A 72 -1.57 2.89 18.60
C SER A 72 -1.84 4.38 18.75
N ILE A 73 -0.96 5.25 18.21
CA ILE A 73 -1.17 6.70 18.24
C ILE A 73 -2.37 7.09 17.37
N ALA A 74 -2.38 6.63 16.12
CA ALA A 74 -3.44 6.94 15.16
C ALA A 74 -4.80 6.41 15.63
N ASP A 75 -4.83 5.17 16.13
CA ASP A 75 -6.03 4.51 16.63
C ASP A 75 -6.68 5.28 17.80
N LYS A 76 -5.87 5.74 18.77
CA LYS A 76 -6.34 6.59 19.88
C LYS A 76 -6.96 7.90 19.39
N GLN A 77 -6.43 8.50 18.34
CA GLN A 77 -6.96 9.75 17.80
C GLN A 77 -8.25 9.56 16.99
N LEU A 78 -8.45 8.36 16.44
CA LEU A 78 -9.64 7.98 15.68
C LEU A 78 -10.78 7.40 16.56
N SER A 79 -10.73 7.61 17.88
CA SER A 79 -11.63 6.96 18.85
C SER A 79 -13.08 7.43 18.77
N ALA A 80 -13.97 6.49 18.42
CA ALA A 80 -15.39 6.43 18.80
C ALA A 80 -15.98 5.01 18.64
N ASP A 81 -15.35 4.14 17.82
CA ASP A 81 -15.74 2.74 17.67
C ASP A 81 -14.63 1.80 18.15
N THR A 82 -15.00 0.77 18.91
CA THR A 82 -14.12 -0.25 19.51
C THR A 82 -13.61 -1.27 18.48
N SER A 83 -13.52 -0.93 17.20
CA SER A 83 -13.12 -1.89 16.17
C SER A 83 -11.61 -2.15 16.21
N ASP A 84 -11.25 -3.44 16.17
CA ASP A 84 -9.88 -3.92 16.16
C ASP A 84 -9.13 -3.33 14.96
N VAL A 85 -7.86 -2.92 15.13
CA VAL A 85 -6.99 -2.46 14.04
C VAL A 85 -6.76 -3.53 12.97
N ASN A 86 -7.12 -4.78 13.28
CA ASN A 86 -7.16 -5.90 12.35
C ASN A 86 -8.37 -5.89 11.42
N ASP A 87 -9.42 -5.11 11.70
CA ASP A 87 -10.50 -4.82 10.76
C ASP A 87 -9.93 -4.09 9.53
N ALA A 88 -10.34 -4.52 8.33
CA ALA A 88 -9.79 -3.98 7.08
C ALA A 88 -10.00 -2.47 6.99
N CYS A 89 -11.25 -2.01 7.14
CA CYS A 89 -11.59 -0.60 7.05
C CYS A 89 -10.91 0.23 8.13
N ARG A 90 -10.85 -0.25 9.37
CA ARG A 90 -10.11 0.42 10.44
C ARG A 90 -8.63 0.54 10.08
N SER A 91 -8.00 -0.51 9.55
CA SER A 91 -6.59 -0.49 9.14
C SER A 91 -6.32 0.57 8.07
N TYR A 92 -7.19 0.69 7.05
CA TYR A 92 -7.09 1.75 6.04
C TYR A 92 -7.25 3.15 6.63
N ARG A 93 -8.23 3.35 7.52
CA ARG A 93 -8.44 4.65 8.18
C ARG A 93 -7.26 5.06 9.04
N VAL A 94 -6.71 4.13 9.82
CA VAL A 94 -5.52 4.34 10.67
C VAL A 94 -4.31 4.68 9.80
N ALA A 95 -4.09 3.95 8.70
CA ALA A 95 -3.03 4.23 7.74
C ALA A 95 -3.19 5.62 7.09
N ALA A 96 -4.40 5.95 6.64
CA ALA A 96 -4.71 7.23 6.02
C ALA A 96 -4.52 8.39 7.02
N TRP A 97 -5.03 8.27 8.24
CA TRP A 97 -4.82 9.26 9.29
C TRP A 97 -3.33 9.49 9.54
N TRP A 98 -2.55 8.42 9.69
CA TRP A 98 -1.11 8.53 9.93
C TRP A 98 -0.42 9.32 8.81
N LEU A 99 -0.67 8.94 7.56
CA LEU A 99 -0.05 9.57 6.40
C LEU A 99 -0.51 11.00 6.18
N MET A 100 -1.70 11.35 6.66
CA MET A 100 -2.32 12.65 6.43
C MET A 100 -2.19 13.62 7.60
N ASN A 101 -1.71 13.16 8.75
CA ASN A 101 -1.56 13.94 9.97
C ASN A 101 -0.09 14.41 10.16
N PRO A 102 0.14 15.60 10.73
CA PRO A 102 1.49 16.06 11.10
C PRO A 102 2.28 15.07 11.96
N ALA A 103 1.61 14.31 12.84
CA ALA A 103 2.24 13.29 13.68
C ALA A 103 2.92 12.19 12.85
N GLY A 104 2.32 11.76 11.75
CA GLY A 104 2.94 10.78 10.84
C GLY A 104 3.93 11.38 9.85
N GLY A 105 4.24 12.68 9.98
CA GLY A 105 5.24 13.37 9.16
C GLY A 105 4.66 14.20 8.02
N ARG A 106 3.32 14.36 7.91
CA ARG A 106 2.73 15.31 6.95
C ARG A 106 2.80 16.75 7.44
N VAL A 107 4.03 17.18 7.66
CA VAL A 107 4.41 18.59 7.78
C VAL A 107 5.05 19.05 6.47
N GLU A 108 5.59 18.10 5.70
CA GLU A 108 6.19 18.31 4.40
C GLU A 108 5.15 18.10 3.28
N LYS A 109 5.33 18.76 2.13
CA LYS A 109 4.47 18.58 0.95
C LYS A 109 4.61 17.18 0.32
N ASP A 110 5.63 16.41 0.71
CA ASP A 110 5.94 15.11 0.14
C ASP A 110 5.39 13.97 1.02
N ILE A 111 4.34 13.29 0.53
CA ILE A 111 3.73 12.13 1.19
C ILE A 111 4.70 10.97 1.41
N TRP A 112 5.76 10.86 0.60
CA TRP A 112 6.74 9.78 0.71
C TRP A 112 7.56 9.86 2.00
N VAL A 113 7.71 11.04 2.59
CA VAL A 113 8.33 11.21 3.91
C VAL A 113 7.46 10.57 5.00
N ALA A 114 6.13 10.76 4.92
CA ALA A 114 5.19 10.11 5.82
C ALA A 114 5.16 8.58 5.62
N VAL A 115 5.21 8.11 4.37
CA VAL A 115 5.33 6.67 4.04
C VAL A 115 6.63 6.07 4.58
N LYS A 116 7.73 6.82 4.63
CA LYS A 116 8.96 6.32 5.26
C LYS A 116 8.78 6.12 6.77
N ARG A 117 8.12 7.06 7.44
CA ARG A 117 7.80 6.95 8.88
C ARG A 117 6.75 5.87 9.17
N TYR A 118 5.86 5.59 8.22
CA TYR A 118 4.85 4.53 8.32
C TYR A 118 5.46 3.17 8.72
N PHE A 119 6.60 2.79 8.13
CA PHE A 119 7.23 1.49 8.36
C PHE A 119 8.23 1.47 9.53
N HIS A 120 8.70 2.64 9.97
CA HIS A 120 9.81 2.74 10.92
C HIS A 120 9.46 3.53 12.20
N GLY A 121 8.29 4.14 12.26
CA GLY A 121 7.94 5.14 13.26
C GLY A 121 8.83 6.38 13.17
N ASP A 122 8.96 7.10 14.29
CA ASP A 122 9.75 8.34 14.36
C ASP A 122 11.26 8.12 14.33
N LYS A 123 11.71 6.87 14.49
CA LYS A 123 13.11 6.49 14.48
C LYS A 123 13.43 5.82 13.15
N VAL A 124 13.81 6.61 12.15
CA VAL A 124 14.42 6.07 10.93
C VAL A 124 15.78 5.46 11.33
N ILE A 125 15.83 4.13 11.43
CA ILE A 125 17.07 3.42 11.77
C ILE A 125 17.97 3.42 10.54
N SER A 126 19.19 3.97 10.70
CA SER A 126 20.20 3.90 9.64
C SER A 126 20.47 2.44 9.25
N GLY A 127 20.35 2.12 7.97
CA GLY A 127 20.55 0.76 7.43
C GLY A 127 19.28 -0.09 7.29
N SER A 128 18.10 0.38 7.71
CA SER A 128 16.85 -0.32 7.40
C SER A 128 16.56 -0.27 5.90
N ARG A 129 15.97 -1.35 5.36
CA ARG A 129 15.47 -1.34 3.97
C ARG A 129 14.44 -0.23 3.84
N ASP A 130 14.67 0.68 2.90
CA ASP A 130 13.77 1.81 2.64
C ASP A 130 12.52 1.31 1.90
N GLN A 131 11.55 0.80 2.67
CA GLN A 131 10.30 0.26 2.14
C GLN A 131 9.49 1.32 1.39
N SER A 132 9.68 2.61 1.71
CA SER A 132 9.01 3.71 1.02
C SER A 132 9.34 3.76 -0.48
N LYS A 133 10.56 3.33 -0.88
CA LYS A 133 10.95 3.25 -2.29
C LYS A 133 10.18 2.16 -3.05
N VAL A 134 9.91 1.03 -2.39
CA VAL A 134 9.15 -0.07 -2.98
C VAL A 134 7.69 0.36 -3.18
N VAL A 135 7.07 0.93 -2.15
CA VAL A 135 5.70 1.47 -2.23
C VAL A 135 5.60 2.55 -3.31
N LYS A 136 6.59 3.45 -3.41
CA LYS A 136 6.63 4.48 -4.45
C LYS A 136 6.71 3.88 -5.85
N ALA A 137 7.54 2.85 -6.06
CA ALA A 137 7.61 2.16 -7.35
C ALA A 137 6.29 1.47 -7.71
N ILE A 138 5.59 0.88 -6.73
CA ILE A 138 4.25 0.30 -6.95
C ILE A 138 3.27 1.42 -7.36
N TYR A 139 3.24 2.53 -6.63
CA TYR A 139 2.42 3.70 -6.96
C TYR A 139 2.69 4.22 -8.38
N GLU A 140 3.96 4.42 -8.75
CA GLU A 140 4.36 4.93 -10.05
C GLU A 140 3.96 3.99 -11.19
N SER A 141 3.94 2.67 -10.95
CA SER A 141 3.47 1.70 -11.95
C SER A 141 1.96 1.71 -12.17
N MET A 142 1.18 2.23 -11.20
CA MET A 142 -0.28 2.39 -11.31
C MET A 142 -0.68 3.73 -11.92
N THR A 143 0.19 4.76 -11.85
CA THR A 143 -0.05 6.04 -12.49
C THR A 143 0.46 5.98 -13.93
N PRO A 144 -0.40 6.12 -14.95
CA PRO A 144 0.07 6.23 -16.32
C PRO A 144 1.00 7.43 -16.41
N THR A 145 2.30 7.18 -16.63
CA THR A 145 3.21 8.26 -16.99
C THR A 145 2.66 8.82 -18.29
N ALA A 146 2.25 10.08 -18.29
CA ALA A 146 1.91 10.78 -19.52
C ALA A 146 3.14 10.70 -20.42
N ARG A 147 3.17 9.75 -21.34
CA ARG A 147 4.15 9.73 -22.41
C ARG A 147 3.86 10.97 -23.24
N SER A 148 4.62 12.03 -22.99
CA SER A 148 4.81 13.09 -23.95
C SER A 148 5.35 12.45 -25.22
N ASN A 149 4.51 12.39 -26.25
CA ASN A 149 4.92 12.09 -27.63
C ASN A 149 5.88 13.16 -28.13
#